data_AF-F6IP29-F1
#
_entry.id   AF-F6IP29-F1
#
_cell.length_a   1.000
_cell.length_b   1.000
_cell.length_c   1.000
_cell.angle_alpha   90.00
_cell.angle_beta   90.00
_cell.angle_gamma   90.00
#
_symmetry.space_group_name_H-M   'P 1'
#
loop_
_entity.id
_entity.type
_entity.pdbx_description
1 polymer ?
#
loop_
_entity_poly.entity_id
_entity_poly.type
_entity_poly.pdbx_seq_one_letter_code
_entity_poly.pdbx_strand_id
1 'polypeptide(L)'
;MNMTAHVEQRLGAVRSELNITSAQSQAWDAYASALRGVAANMENMRASMMAGHQGNATMSPIARLDRHEHMLEAMRDNIRTLRPALERLYAGLSTEQKQKADTLLSPQGMMQQMPMSEKMRR
;
A
#
# COMPACT_ATOMS: atom_id res chain seq x y z
N MET A 1 -9.08 7.20 11.59
CA MET A 1 -8.68 5.78 11.46
C MET A 1 -7.25 5.78 10.96
N ASN A 2 -6.34 5.00 11.56
CA ASN A 2 -4.91 5.03 11.21
C ASN A 2 -4.64 4.11 9.99
N MET A 3 -3.50 4.28 9.32
CA MET A 3 -3.20 3.58 8.07
C MET A 3 -3.22 2.05 8.22
N THR A 4 -2.75 1.53 9.35
CA THR A 4 -2.78 0.10 9.64
C THR A 4 -4.20 -0.45 9.71
N ALA A 5 -5.14 0.26 10.35
CA ALA A 5 -6.54 -0.16 10.39
C ALA A 5 -7.20 -0.18 8.99
N HIS A 6 -6.86 0.78 8.12
CA HIS A 6 -7.32 0.77 6.73
C HIS A 6 -6.76 -0.43 5.95
N VAL A 7 -5.50 -0.78 6.18
CA VAL A 7 -4.87 -1.96 5.56
C VAL A 7 -5.54 -3.25 6.02
N GLU A 8 -5.85 -3.42 7.31
CA GLU A 8 -6.59 -4.60 7.78
C GLU A 8 -7.97 -4.71 7.15
N GLN A 9 -8.71 -3.61 7.07
CA GLN A 9 -10.03 -3.58 6.45
C GLN A 9 -9.94 -3.95 4.96
N ARG A 10 -8.94 -3.42 4.23
CA ARG A 10 -8.73 -3.75 2.82
C ARG A 10 -8.31 -5.21 2.63
N LEU A 11 -7.42 -5.73 3.48
CA LEU A 11 -7.00 -7.13 3.45
C LEU A 11 -8.20 -8.06 3.67
N GLY A 12 -9.07 -7.77 4.65
CA GLY A 12 -10.29 -8.54 4.87
C GLY A 12 -11.21 -8.57 3.64
N ALA A 13 -11.47 -7.40 3.05
CA ALA A 13 -12.29 -7.27 1.85
C ALA A 13 -11.71 -8.06 0.67
N VAL A 14 -10.42 -7.85 0.35
CA VAL A 14 -9.74 -8.54 -0.75
C VAL A 14 -9.73 -10.05 -0.54
N ARG A 15 -9.47 -10.54 0.68
CA ARG A 15 -9.48 -11.99 0.98
C ARG A 15 -10.82 -12.62 0.64
N SER A 16 -11.90 -11.93 1.03
CA SER A 16 -13.27 -12.36 0.77
C SER A 16 -13.60 -12.30 -0.73
N GLU A 17 -13.28 -11.20 -1.39
CA GLU A 17 -13.60 -11.00 -2.81
C GLU A 17 -12.87 -12.00 -3.74
N LEU A 18 -11.61 -12.33 -3.39
CA LEU A 18 -10.81 -13.34 -4.08
C LEU A 18 -11.19 -14.78 -3.72
N ASN A 19 -12.07 -15.01 -2.74
CA ASN A 19 -12.42 -16.34 -2.24
C ASN A 19 -11.16 -17.18 -1.94
N ILE A 20 -10.21 -16.63 -1.17
CA ILE A 20 -8.95 -17.31 -0.87
C ILE A 20 -9.23 -18.66 -0.21
N THR A 21 -8.71 -19.72 -0.81
CA THR A 21 -8.91 -21.10 -0.35
C THR A 21 -7.90 -21.49 0.73
N SER A 22 -8.15 -22.60 1.43
CA SER A 22 -7.23 -23.15 2.43
C SER A 22 -5.85 -23.44 1.85
N ALA A 23 -5.77 -23.89 0.59
CA ALA A 23 -4.52 -24.14 -0.11
C ALA A 23 -3.72 -22.86 -0.41
N GLN A 24 -4.40 -21.71 -0.47
CA GLN A 24 -3.81 -20.40 -0.76
C GLN A 24 -3.50 -19.59 0.51
N SER A 25 -4.00 -20.00 1.68
CA SER A 25 -3.87 -19.28 2.94
C SER A 25 -2.42 -18.89 3.26
N GLN A 26 -1.46 -19.80 3.07
CA GLN A 26 -0.06 -19.49 3.35
C GLN A 26 0.49 -18.37 2.44
N ALA A 27 0.15 -18.39 1.14
CA ALA A 27 0.57 -17.35 0.20
C ALA A 27 -0.13 -16.01 0.51
N TRP A 28 -1.40 -16.08 0.90
CA TRP A 28 -2.17 -14.93 1.34
C TRP A 28 -1.59 -14.29 2.60
N ASP A 29 -1.26 -15.08 3.63
CA ASP A 29 -0.74 -14.58 4.90
C ASP A 29 0.63 -13.89 4.72
N ALA A 30 1.48 -14.42 3.82
CA ALA A 30 2.73 -13.78 3.43
C ALA A 30 2.51 -12.41 2.75
N TYR A 31 1.56 -12.33 1.81
CA TYR A 31 1.17 -11.07 1.19
C TYR A 31 0.61 -10.06 2.20
N ALA A 32 -0.28 -10.51 3.08
CA ALA A 32 -0.87 -9.68 4.13
C ALA A 32 0.20 -9.14 5.10
N SER A 33 1.16 -9.99 5.49
CA SER A 33 2.30 -9.58 6.33
C SER A 33 3.17 -8.53 5.65
N ALA A 34 3.51 -8.72 4.37
CA ALA A 34 4.27 -7.74 3.60
C ALA A 34 3.54 -6.39 3.49
N LEU A 35 2.24 -6.40 3.21
CA LEU A 35 1.44 -5.18 3.10
C LEU A 35 1.31 -4.44 4.44
N ARG A 36 1.19 -5.17 5.55
CA ARG A 36 1.24 -4.58 6.91
C ARG A 36 2.59 -3.93 7.20
N GLY A 37 3.69 -4.58 6.83
CA GLY A 37 5.03 -4.01 6.97
C GLY A 37 5.20 -2.71 6.19
N VAL A 38 4.74 -2.68 4.94
CA VAL A 38 4.70 -1.47 4.11
C VAL A 38 3.85 -0.38 4.76
N ALA A 39 2.67 -0.72 5.29
CA ALA A 39 1.80 0.23 5.97
C ALA A 39 2.44 0.82 7.24
N ALA A 40 3.15 0.00 8.03
CA ALA A 40 3.88 0.46 9.21
C ALA A 40 5.01 1.42 8.82
N ASN A 41 5.78 1.09 7.78
CA ASN A 41 6.86 1.96 7.29
C ASN A 41 6.32 3.32 6.79
N MET A 42 5.22 3.29 6.04
CA MET A 42 4.55 4.51 5.56
C MET A 42 4.00 5.36 6.72
N GLU A 43 3.50 4.73 7.80
CA GLU A 43 2.99 5.47 8.96
C GLU A 43 4.12 6.15 9.72
N ASN A 44 5.27 5.49 9.86
CA ASN A 44 6.48 6.08 10.42
C ASN A 44 6.96 7.28 9.58
N MET A 45 7.02 7.13 8.25
CA MET A 45 7.35 8.22 7.34
C MET A 45 6.38 9.41 7.49
N ARG A 46 5.08 9.13 7.57
CA ARG A 46 4.04 10.14 7.77
C ARG A 46 4.23 10.87 9.11
N ALA A 47 4.53 10.13 10.18
CA ALA A 47 4.80 10.71 11.50
C ALA A 47 6.04 11.62 11.47
N SER A 48 7.15 11.18 10.86
CA SER A 48 8.35 12.00 10.69
C SER A 48 8.08 13.27 9.88
N MET A 49 7.23 13.17 8.84
CA MET A 49 6.83 14.32 8.05
C MET A 49 5.94 15.30 8.82
N MET A 50 4.96 14.81 9.59
CA MET A 50 4.07 15.65 10.40
C MET A 50 4.83 16.34 11.53
N ALA A 51 5.78 15.66 12.18
CA ALA A 51 6.69 16.28 13.14
C ALA A 51 7.57 17.36 12.48
N GLY A 52 7.92 17.18 11.20
CA GLY A 52 8.67 18.13 10.39
C GLY A 52 7.85 19.21 9.67
N HIS A 53 6.52 19.31 9.86
CA HIS A 53 5.68 20.30 9.14
C HIS A 53 5.99 21.76 9.50
N GLN A 54 6.70 22.04 10.59
CA GLN A 54 7.27 23.36 10.87
C GLN A 54 8.57 23.64 10.09
N GLY A 55 9.20 22.61 9.49
CA GLY A 55 10.51 22.67 8.85
C GLY A 55 10.50 22.92 7.34
N ASN A 56 9.40 22.65 6.61
CA ASN A 56 9.41 22.84 5.14
C ASN A 56 9.60 24.30 4.74
N ALA A 57 9.01 25.25 5.46
CA ALA A 57 9.15 26.68 5.18
C ALA A 57 10.59 27.19 5.42
N THR A 58 11.34 26.56 6.32
CA THR A 58 12.70 26.96 6.74
C THR A 58 13.82 26.16 6.08
N MET A 59 13.52 25.07 5.37
CA MET A 59 14.51 24.27 4.65
C MET A 59 14.98 24.89 3.34
N SER A 60 16.29 24.82 3.08
CA SER A 60 16.88 25.16 1.79
C SER A 60 16.37 24.25 0.66
N PRO A 61 16.41 24.69 -0.61
CA PRO A 61 16.00 23.86 -1.75
C PRO A 61 16.74 22.50 -1.83
N ILE A 62 18.02 22.46 -1.49
CA ILE A 62 18.83 21.22 -1.48
C ILE A 62 18.31 20.25 -0.43
N ALA A 63 18.11 20.72 0.81
CA ALA A 63 17.64 19.84 1.88
C ALA A 63 16.20 19.32 1.65
N ARG A 64 15.40 20.05 0.86
CA ARG A 64 14.09 19.56 0.38
C ARG A 64 14.27 18.43 -0.64
N LEU A 65 15.21 18.56 -1.59
CA LEU A 65 15.51 17.51 -2.56
C LEU A 65 15.99 16.23 -1.86
N ASP A 66 16.93 16.33 -0.92
CA ASP A 66 17.44 15.17 -0.18
C ASP A 66 16.31 14.42 0.57
N ARG A 67 15.39 15.17 1.18
CA ARG A 67 14.20 14.60 1.82
C ARG A 67 13.30 13.90 0.82
N HIS A 68 13.04 14.52 -0.33
CA HIS A 68 12.23 13.92 -1.38
C HIS A 68 12.88 12.64 -1.94
N GLU A 69 14.18 12.65 -2.16
CA GLU A 69 14.95 11.46 -2.54
C GLU A 69 14.73 10.35 -1.51
N HIS A 70 14.97 10.63 -0.23
CA HIS A 70 14.78 9.64 0.84
C HIS A 70 13.36 9.04 0.88
N MET A 71 12.32 9.85 0.63
CA MET A 71 10.96 9.34 0.50
C MET A 71 10.81 8.37 -0.68
N LEU A 72 11.35 8.73 -1.85
CA LEU A 72 11.29 7.89 -3.05
C LEU A 72 12.05 6.58 -2.83
N GLU A 73 13.17 6.62 -2.11
CA GLU A 73 13.92 5.43 -1.71
C GLU A 73 13.09 4.50 -0.83
N ALA A 74 12.43 5.05 0.19
CA ALA A 74 11.55 4.28 1.06
C ALA A 74 10.34 3.70 0.30
N MET A 75 9.74 4.47 -0.62
CA MET A 75 8.67 3.97 -1.50
C MET A 75 9.16 2.82 -2.39
N ARG A 76 10.37 2.92 -2.94
CA ARG A 76 11.00 1.86 -3.74
C ARG A 76 11.21 0.59 -2.90
N ASP A 77 11.69 0.72 -1.67
CA ASP A 77 11.92 -0.44 -0.79
C ASP A 77 10.61 -1.11 -0.36
N ASN A 78 9.54 -0.32 -0.19
CA ASN A 78 8.19 -0.85 0.01
C ASN A 78 7.72 -1.68 -1.19
N ILE A 79 7.95 -1.21 -2.42
CA ILE A 79 7.63 -1.97 -3.64
C ILE A 79 8.46 -3.27 -3.70
N ARG A 80 9.75 -3.21 -3.37
CA ARG A 80 10.62 -4.40 -3.33
C ARG A 80 10.18 -5.43 -2.30
N THR A 81 9.63 -4.98 -1.18
CA THR A 81 9.09 -5.85 -0.12
C THR A 81 7.79 -6.52 -0.56
N LEU A 82 6.89 -5.76 -1.20
CA LEU A 82 5.57 -6.26 -1.56
C LEU A 82 5.58 -7.17 -2.80
N ARG A 83 6.40 -6.84 -3.80
CA ARG A 83 6.48 -7.53 -5.09
C ARG A 83 6.59 -9.06 -4.99
N PRO A 84 7.60 -9.64 -4.30
CA PRO A 84 7.75 -11.09 -4.26
C PRO A 84 6.58 -11.79 -3.55
N ALA A 85 5.98 -11.16 -2.54
CA ALA A 85 4.82 -11.70 -1.84
C ALA A 85 3.58 -11.69 -2.73
N LEU A 86 3.38 -10.62 -3.52
CA LEU A 86 2.31 -10.53 -4.50
C LEU A 86 2.50 -11.53 -5.66
N GLU A 87 3.71 -11.68 -6.18
CA GLU A 87 4.04 -12.66 -7.24
C GLU A 87 3.72 -14.09 -6.77
N ARG A 88 4.11 -14.43 -5.54
CA ARG A 88 3.80 -15.75 -4.95
C ARG A 88 2.30 -15.98 -4.79
N LEU A 89 1.57 -14.98 -4.27
CA LEU A 89 0.11 -15.06 -4.16
C LEU A 89 -0.51 -15.26 -5.53
N TYR A 90 -0.18 -14.39 -6.48
CA TYR A 90 -0.75 -14.40 -7.83
C TYR A 90 -0.48 -15.70 -8.58
N ALA A 91 0.73 -16.27 -8.46
CA ALA A 91 1.06 -17.56 -9.07
C ALA A 91 0.16 -18.71 -8.58
N GLY A 92 -0.27 -18.68 -7.31
CA GLY A 92 -1.14 -19.67 -6.70
C GLY A 92 -2.65 -19.45 -6.90
N LEU A 93 -3.06 -18.36 -7.56
CA LEU A 93 -4.47 -18.07 -7.86
C LEU A 93 -4.97 -18.83 -9.09
N SER A 94 -6.26 -19.20 -9.09
CA SER A 94 -6.95 -19.69 -10.29
C SER A 94 -7.11 -18.58 -11.33
N THR A 95 -7.48 -18.93 -12.56
CA THR A 95 -7.74 -17.95 -13.63
C THR A 95 -8.80 -16.94 -13.24
N GLU A 96 -9.90 -17.38 -12.63
CA GLU A 96 -11.00 -16.52 -12.17
C GLU A 96 -10.55 -15.60 -11.03
N GLN A 97 -9.74 -16.11 -10.10
CA GLN A 97 -9.18 -15.31 -9.01
C GLN A 97 -8.17 -14.28 -9.53
N LYS A 98 -7.37 -14.61 -10.54
CA LYS A 98 -6.44 -13.68 -11.19
C LYS A 98 -7.17 -12.52 -11.84
N GLN A 99 -8.25 -12.77 -12.58
CA GLN A 99 -9.09 -11.72 -13.18
C GLN A 99 -9.63 -10.74 -12.14
N LYS A 100 -10.09 -11.26 -10.99
CA LYS A 100 -10.50 -10.42 -9.86
C LYS A 100 -9.31 -9.66 -9.27
N ALA A 101 -8.18 -10.34 -9.06
CA ALA A 101 -6.97 -9.72 -8.51
C ALA A 101 -6.45 -8.59 -9.40
N ASP A 102 -6.49 -8.73 -10.72
CA ASP A 102 -6.10 -7.69 -11.67
C ASP A 102 -6.96 -6.42 -11.48
N THR A 103 -8.26 -6.58 -11.23
CA THR A 103 -9.13 -5.45 -10.94
C THR A 103 -8.87 -4.86 -9.56
N LEU A 104 -8.79 -5.70 -8.52
CA LEU A 104 -8.76 -5.28 -7.12
C LEU A 104 -7.40 -4.77 -6.64
N LEU A 105 -6.32 -5.31 -7.20
CA LEU A 105 -4.95 -5.00 -6.81
C LEU A 105 -4.26 -4.06 -7.80
N SER A 106 -4.92 -3.70 -8.92
CA SER A 106 -4.39 -2.68 -9.81
C SER A 106 -4.33 -1.30 -9.14
N PRO A 107 -3.38 -0.44 -9.56
CA PRO A 107 -3.35 0.96 -9.15
C PRO A 107 -4.69 1.68 -9.39
N GLN A 108 -5.44 1.31 -10.45
CA GLN A 108 -6.77 1.85 -10.74
C GLN A 108 -7.83 1.37 -9.74
N GLY A 109 -7.83 0.09 -9.36
CA GLY A 109 -8.70 -0.43 -8.30
C GLY A 109 -8.44 0.20 -6.93
N MET A 110 -7.20 0.59 -6.66
CA MET A 110 -6.83 1.36 -5.47
C MET A 110 -7.27 2.83 -5.55
N MET A 111 -7.21 3.47 -6.72
CA MET A 111 -7.67 4.85 -6.94
C MET A 111 -9.19 5.01 -6.91
N GLN A 112 -9.94 3.97 -7.30
CA GLN A 112 -11.40 4.01 -7.36
C GLN A 112 -12.07 3.97 -5.98
N GLN A 113 -11.35 3.53 -4.94
CA GLN A 113 -11.83 3.45 -3.56
C GLN A 113 -11.28 4.55 -2.64
N MET A 114 -10.43 5.45 -3.17
CA MET A 114 -10.11 6.68 -2.45
C MET A 114 -11.35 7.57 -2.45
N PRO A 115 -11.77 8.13 -1.30
CA PRO A 115 -12.81 9.15 -1.30
C PRO A 115 -12.28 10.34 -2.09
N MET A 116 -12.74 10.48 -3.33
CA MET A 116 -12.49 11.67 -4.13
C MET A 116 -13.04 12.85 -3.34
N SER A 117 -12.16 13.73 -2.88
CA SER A 117 -12.57 14.93 -2.14
C SER A 117 -13.60 15.69 -2.97
N GLU A 118 -14.79 15.85 -2.42
CA GLU A 118 -16.00 16.41 -3.03
C GLU A 118 -15.83 17.83 -3.61
N LYS A 119 -14.70 18.48 -3.29
CA LYS A 119 -14.28 19.79 -3.79
C LYS A 119 -13.80 19.82 -5.25
N MET A 120 -13.56 18.66 -5.90
CA MET A 120 -13.11 18.61 -7.29
C MET A 120 -14.22 18.38 -8.33
N ARG A 121 -15.48 18.28 -7.88
CA ARG A 121 -16.67 18.05 -8.75
C ARG A 121 -17.47 19.31 -9.08
N ARG A 122 -16.95 20.49 -8.74
CA ARG A 122 -17.55 21.78 -9.10
C ARG A 122 -16.67 22.53 -10.08
#